data_AF-A0A8D8ALC0-F1
#
_entry.id   AF-A0A8D8ALC0-F1
#
_cell.length_a   1.000
_cell.length_b   1.000
_cell.length_c   1.000
_cell.angle_alpha   90.00
_cell.angle_beta   90.00
_cell.angle_gamma   90.00
#
_symmetry.space_group_name_H-M   'P 1'
#
loop_
_entity.id
_entity.type
_entity.pdbx_description
1 polymer ?
#
loop_
_entity_poly.entity_id
_entity_poly.type
_entity_poly.pdbx_seq_one_letter_code
_entity_poly.pdbx_strand_id
1 'polypeptide(L)'
;MEQIIRNLLVADNDLIQQASAELKEAFKRPETVPQLCELTVSHSDAQVRQYSAMLLKKQLCKLRNWQQVPPEQQALIKKGMLEAIVKEPEKSVRTAITAFVGVLVRHEAAKEDGWMNEVLKFMFDSTSSGDPKLAEIGAATFATLTDTSPDQFIPHFENVCQLFSSALIATEASGNMCTPVVYYILQGMSHLVPFITGHPAAENTYQQSIPYVAKALVGFAQLDSFKFIEAFDILENLADESSRILTPHLKLLIEF
;
A
#
# COMPACT_ATOMS: atom_id res chain seq x y z
N MET A 1 -14.37 -1.26 23.47
CA MET A 1 -13.55 -1.66 22.31
C MET A 1 -12.13 -2.02 22.70
N GLU A 2 -11.40 -1.14 23.40
CA GLU A 2 -10.00 -1.39 23.81
C GLU A 2 -9.81 -2.73 24.55
N GLN A 3 -10.62 -3.03 25.56
CA GLN A 3 -10.50 -4.30 26.31
C GLN A 3 -10.69 -5.53 25.41
N ILE A 4 -11.61 -5.47 24.45
CA ILE A 4 -11.82 -6.55 23.47
C ILE A 4 -10.54 -6.76 22.66
N ILE A 5 -9.91 -5.67 22.20
CA ILE A 5 -8.65 -5.73 21.45
C ILE A 5 -7.53 -6.30 22.31
N ARG A 6 -7.35 -5.83 23.55
CA ARG A 6 -6.33 -6.37 24.46
C ARG A 6 -6.50 -7.87 24.68
N ASN A 7 -7.73 -8.34 24.90
CA ASN A 7 -8.03 -9.77 25.06
C ASN A 7 -7.82 -10.59 23.78
N LEU A 8 -7.85 -9.97 22.60
CA LEU A 8 -7.51 -10.64 21.33
C LEU A 8 -5.99 -10.75 21.10
N LEU A 9 -5.18 -10.03 21.86
CA LEU A 9 -3.71 -9.98 21.71
C LEU A 9 -2.95 -10.82 22.74
N VAL A 10 -3.64 -11.44 23.71
CA VAL A 10 -3.02 -12.29 24.74
C VAL A 10 -2.86 -13.73 24.26
N ALA A 11 -1.91 -14.47 24.85
CA ALA A 11 -1.70 -15.89 24.59
C ALA A 11 -2.63 -16.78 25.44
N ASP A 12 -3.94 -16.53 25.39
CA ASP A 12 -4.97 -17.29 26.12
C ASP A 12 -6.15 -17.58 25.19
N ASN A 13 -6.35 -18.85 24.86
CA ASN A 13 -7.36 -19.29 23.88
C ASN A 13 -8.79 -19.03 24.34
N ASP A 14 -9.08 -19.18 25.64
CA ASP A 14 -10.43 -18.99 26.17
C ASP A 14 -10.79 -17.49 26.15
N LEU A 15 -9.84 -16.63 26.54
CA LEU A 15 -9.99 -15.18 26.44
C LEU A 15 -10.12 -14.71 24.97
N ILE A 16 -9.31 -15.26 24.05
CA ILE A 16 -9.43 -14.95 22.61
C ILE A 16 -10.81 -15.36 22.09
N GLN A 17 -11.31 -16.55 22.47
CA GLN A 17 -12.61 -17.03 22.02
C GLN A 17 -13.75 -16.15 22.53
N GLN A 18 -13.71 -15.77 23.80
CA GLN A 18 -14.68 -14.84 24.39
C GLN A 18 -14.62 -13.47 23.72
N ALA A 19 -13.43 -12.88 23.61
CA ALA A 19 -13.26 -11.56 22.98
C ALA A 19 -13.68 -11.57 21.51
N SER A 20 -13.49 -12.68 20.80
CA SER A 20 -13.97 -12.85 19.43
C SER A 20 -15.50 -12.85 19.33
N ALA A 21 -16.20 -13.41 20.31
CA ALA A 21 -17.65 -13.35 20.39
C ALA A 21 -18.12 -11.92 20.70
N GLU A 22 -17.48 -11.25 21.66
CA GLU A 22 -17.77 -9.84 22.00
C GLU A 22 -17.53 -8.90 20.81
N LEU A 23 -16.46 -9.12 20.04
CA LEU A 23 -16.15 -8.36 18.84
C LEU A 23 -17.25 -8.49 17.78
N LYS A 24 -17.81 -9.70 17.58
CA LYS A 24 -18.91 -9.92 16.63
C LYS A 24 -20.16 -9.13 17.02
N GLU A 25 -20.47 -9.06 18.31
CA GLU A 25 -21.59 -8.25 18.80
C GLU A 25 -21.30 -6.74 18.71
N ALA A 26 -20.06 -6.33 19.01
CA ALA A 26 -19.66 -4.93 18.87
C ALA A 26 -19.77 -4.43 17.42
N PHE A 27 -19.42 -5.26 16.43
CA PHE A 27 -19.54 -4.94 15.00
C PHE A 27 -20.97 -4.66 14.51
N LYS A 28 -22.00 -4.98 15.31
CA LYS A 28 -23.39 -4.62 15.00
C LYS A 28 -23.74 -3.19 15.40
N ARG A 29 -22.90 -2.55 16.22
CA ARG A 29 -23.19 -1.24 16.81
C ARG A 29 -22.51 -0.11 16.02
N PRO A 30 -23.21 1.00 15.73
CA PRO A 30 -22.70 2.08 14.90
C PRO A 30 -21.49 2.80 15.52
N GLU A 31 -21.38 2.84 16.85
CA GLU A 31 -20.27 3.48 17.57
C GLU A 31 -18.92 2.75 17.44
N THR A 32 -18.92 1.52 16.94
CA THR A 32 -17.69 0.72 16.81
C THR A 32 -16.70 1.31 15.82
N VAL A 33 -17.17 1.81 14.67
CA VAL A 33 -16.28 2.44 13.68
C VAL A 33 -15.58 3.68 14.25
N PRO A 34 -16.28 4.66 14.85
CA PRO A 34 -15.59 5.81 15.44
C PRO A 34 -14.65 5.43 16.59
N GLN A 35 -15.02 4.47 17.44
CA GLN A 35 -14.12 3.96 18.50
C GLN A 35 -12.83 3.35 17.93
N LEU A 36 -12.93 2.56 16.85
CA LEU A 36 -11.76 1.99 16.21
C LEU A 36 -10.89 3.06 15.52
N CYS A 37 -11.49 4.09 14.93
CA CYS A 37 -10.76 5.23 14.37
C CYS A 37 -9.97 5.97 15.46
N GLU A 38 -10.60 6.25 16.60
CA GLU A 38 -9.95 6.92 17.73
C GLU A 38 -8.77 6.09 18.27
N LEU A 39 -8.97 4.79 18.49
CA LEU A 39 -7.93 3.88 18.94
C LEU A 39 -6.77 3.79 17.95
N THR A 40 -7.07 3.78 16.64
CA THR A 40 -6.05 3.74 15.58
C THR A 40 -5.12 4.95 15.61
N VAL A 41 -5.64 6.14 15.92
CA VAL A 41 -4.88 7.40 15.78
C VAL A 41 -4.25 7.88 17.11
N SER A 42 -4.88 7.57 18.25
CA SER A 42 -4.53 8.23 19.53
C SER A 42 -3.98 7.30 20.61
N HIS A 43 -4.13 5.97 20.46
CA HIS A 43 -3.74 5.05 21.52
C HIS A 43 -2.21 4.97 21.67
N SER A 44 -1.71 4.90 22.91
CA SER A 44 -0.26 4.88 23.19
C SER A 44 0.44 3.59 22.72
N ASP A 45 -0.24 2.45 22.86
CA ASP A 45 0.24 1.13 22.44
C ASP A 45 0.10 0.92 20.92
N ALA A 46 1.22 0.68 20.24
CA ALA A 46 1.27 0.41 18.81
C ALA A 46 0.52 -0.85 18.38
N GLN A 47 0.52 -1.92 19.19
CA GLN A 47 -0.19 -3.14 18.85
C GLN A 47 -1.71 -2.91 18.82
N VAL A 48 -2.21 -2.10 19.76
CA VAL A 48 -3.63 -1.69 19.79
C VAL A 48 -3.96 -0.82 18.58
N ARG A 49 -3.10 0.14 18.21
CA ARG A 49 -3.31 0.98 17.01
C ARG A 49 -3.36 0.12 15.74
N GLN A 50 -2.38 -0.77 15.56
CA GLN A 50 -2.28 -1.67 14.40
C GLN A 50 -3.51 -2.57 14.29
N TYR A 51 -3.89 -3.23 15.39
CA TYR A 51 -5.01 -4.15 15.40
C TYR A 51 -6.35 -3.40 15.19
N SER A 52 -6.48 -2.18 15.70
CA SER A 52 -7.65 -1.32 15.44
C SER A 52 -7.80 -1.00 13.95
N ALA A 53 -6.71 -0.65 13.26
CA ALA A 53 -6.71 -0.43 11.81
C ALA A 53 -7.09 -1.71 11.03
N MET A 54 -6.59 -2.87 11.46
CA MET A 54 -6.98 -4.16 10.87
C MET A 54 -8.47 -4.48 11.08
N LEU A 55 -9.02 -4.15 12.24
CA LEU A 55 -10.45 -4.31 12.53
C LEU A 55 -11.31 -3.33 11.71
N LEU A 56 -10.85 -2.09 11.47
CA LEU A 56 -11.50 -1.16 10.53
C LEU A 56 -11.54 -1.74 9.12
N LYS A 57 -10.39 -2.21 8.61
CA LYS A 57 -10.31 -2.90 7.31
C LYS A 57 -11.30 -4.06 7.24
N LYS A 58 -11.34 -4.92 8.27
CA LYS A 58 -12.25 -6.06 8.35
C LYS A 58 -13.72 -5.65 8.37
N GLN A 59 -14.06 -4.64 9.18
CA GLN A 59 -15.45 -4.19 9.35
C GLN A 59 -15.99 -3.50 8.09
N LEU A 60 -15.14 -2.74 7.39
CA LEU A 60 -15.53 -1.92 6.24
C LEU A 60 -15.10 -2.53 4.89
N CYS A 61 -14.57 -3.75 4.86
CA CYS A 61 -14.19 -4.43 3.61
C CYS A 61 -15.36 -4.62 2.63
N LYS A 62 -16.59 -4.74 3.13
CA LYS A 62 -17.79 -4.87 2.30
C LYS A 62 -18.37 -3.49 2.01
N LEU A 63 -18.59 -3.18 0.73
CA LEU A 63 -19.16 -1.89 0.29
C LEU A 63 -20.45 -1.52 1.05
N ARG A 64 -21.35 -2.48 1.27
CA ARG A 64 -22.59 -2.25 2.03
C ARG A 64 -22.37 -1.74 3.45
N ASN A 65 -21.28 -2.16 4.11
CA ASN A 65 -20.96 -1.74 5.47
C ASN A 65 -20.42 -0.31 5.44
N TRP A 66 -19.62 0.04 4.43
CA TRP A 66 -19.17 1.41 4.22
C TRP A 66 -20.34 2.36 3.91
N GLN A 67 -21.28 1.94 3.07
CA GLN A 67 -22.49 2.71 2.75
C GLN A 67 -23.42 2.96 3.96
N GLN A 68 -23.31 2.15 5.02
CA GLN A 68 -24.05 2.40 6.27
C GLN A 68 -23.38 3.45 7.16
N VAL A 69 -22.12 3.80 6.92
CA VAL A 69 -21.44 4.89 7.63
C VAL A 69 -22.01 6.23 7.15
N PRO A 70 -22.46 7.13 8.05
CA PRO A 70 -22.98 8.44 7.67
C PRO A 70 -22.00 9.24 6.79
N PRO A 71 -22.45 10.01 5.78
CA PRO A 71 -21.56 10.72 4.85
C PRO A 71 -20.56 11.67 5.51
N GLU A 72 -20.98 12.38 6.56
CA GLU A 72 -20.09 13.25 7.35
C GLU A 72 -18.95 12.45 8.00
N GLN A 73 -19.30 11.28 8.54
CA GLN A 73 -18.33 10.38 9.14
C GLN A 73 -17.41 9.74 8.08
N GLN A 74 -17.93 9.43 6.89
CA GLN A 74 -17.10 8.97 5.78
C GLN A 74 -16.03 10.01 5.43
N ALA A 75 -16.40 11.28 5.27
CA ALA A 75 -15.46 12.37 5.02
C ALA A 75 -14.40 12.49 6.13
N LEU A 76 -14.80 12.41 7.40
CA LEU A 76 -13.87 12.45 8.54
C LEU A 76 -12.89 11.27 8.53
N ILE A 77 -13.36 10.06 8.23
CA ILE A 77 -12.51 8.86 8.15
C ILE A 77 -11.51 9.00 7.01
N LYS A 78 -11.98 9.38 5.81
CA LYS A 78 -11.15 9.56 4.61
C LYS A 78 -9.99 10.53 4.87
N LYS A 79 -10.30 11.71 5.40
CA LYS A 79 -9.29 12.72 5.77
C LYS A 79 -8.39 12.25 6.90
N GLY A 80 -8.98 11.75 7.99
CA GLY A 80 -8.25 11.38 9.20
C GLY A 80 -7.24 10.25 8.97
N MET A 81 -7.59 9.24 8.15
CA MET A 81 -6.70 8.12 7.86
C MET A 81 -5.54 8.52 6.95
N LEU A 82 -5.76 9.42 5.97
CA LEU A 82 -4.65 9.97 5.16
C LEU A 82 -3.66 10.76 6.03
N GLU A 83 -4.15 11.59 6.94
CA GLU A 83 -3.28 12.28 7.91
C GLU A 83 -2.57 11.30 8.86
N ALA A 84 -3.24 10.23 9.28
CA ALA A 84 -2.67 9.23 10.19
C ALA A 84 -1.50 8.48 9.56
N ILE A 85 -1.51 8.21 8.25
CA ILE A 85 -0.38 7.58 7.53
C ILE A 85 0.92 8.39 7.72
N VAL A 86 0.84 9.71 7.68
CA VAL A 86 2.01 10.59 7.82
C VAL A 86 2.47 10.70 9.28
N LYS A 87 1.51 10.78 10.21
CA LYS A 87 1.77 11.02 11.64
C LYS A 87 2.23 9.77 12.39
N GLU A 88 1.80 8.59 11.96
CA GLU A 88 2.06 7.34 12.66
C GLU A 88 3.55 6.96 12.63
N PRO A 89 4.22 6.80 13.78
CA PRO A 89 5.65 6.45 13.84
C PRO A 89 5.95 4.99 13.48
N GLU A 90 5.05 4.05 13.78
CA GLU A 90 5.33 2.62 13.60
C GLU A 90 4.98 2.14 12.19
N LYS A 91 5.94 1.49 11.53
CA LYS A 91 5.77 1.01 10.14
C LYS A 91 4.61 0.03 10.01
N SER A 92 4.48 -0.93 10.93
CA SER A 92 3.42 -1.93 10.89
C SER A 92 2.03 -1.33 11.06
N VAL A 93 1.90 -0.30 11.91
CA VAL A 93 0.65 0.44 12.09
C VAL A 93 0.33 1.24 10.82
N ARG A 94 1.31 1.96 10.25
CA ARG A 94 1.14 2.67 8.97
C ARG A 94 0.64 1.75 7.87
N THR A 95 1.26 0.59 7.68
CA THR A 95 0.82 -0.40 6.68
C THR A 95 -0.62 -0.84 6.92
N ALA A 96 -1.02 -1.08 8.17
CA ALA A 96 -2.40 -1.45 8.50
C ALA A 96 -3.40 -0.32 8.19
N ILE A 97 -3.04 0.94 8.47
CA ILE A 97 -3.84 2.12 8.12
C ILE A 97 -3.95 2.25 6.59
N THR A 98 -2.83 2.17 5.87
CA THR A 98 -2.84 2.28 4.41
C THR A 98 -3.64 1.15 3.76
N ALA A 99 -3.55 -0.08 4.28
CA ALA A 99 -4.36 -1.20 3.81
C ALA A 99 -5.87 -0.99 4.06
N PHE A 100 -6.23 -0.27 5.13
CA PHE A 100 -7.61 0.18 5.34
C PHE A 100 -8.00 1.28 4.31
N VAL A 101 -7.13 2.27 4.07
CA VAL A 101 -7.36 3.28 3.03
C VAL A 101 -7.51 2.64 1.65
N GLY A 102 -6.76 1.59 1.33
CA GLY A 102 -6.89 0.84 0.08
C GLY A 102 -8.28 0.21 -0.11
N VAL A 103 -8.90 -0.27 0.97
CA VAL A 103 -10.31 -0.73 0.94
C VAL A 103 -11.24 0.44 0.60
N LEU A 104 -11.02 1.61 1.20
CA LEU A 104 -11.83 2.79 0.92
C LEU A 104 -11.64 3.27 -0.53
N VAL A 105 -10.42 3.22 -1.06
CA VAL A 105 -10.13 3.53 -2.48
C VAL A 105 -11.03 2.71 -3.41
N ARG A 106 -11.15 1.39 -3.17
CA ARG A 106 -12.05 0.53 -3.96
C ARG A 106 -13.51 0.96 -3.86
N HIS A 107 -13.98 1.38 -2.69
CA HIS A 107 -15.38 1.79 -2.50
C HIS A 107 -15.68 3.17 -3.08
N GLU A 108 -14.68 4.05 -3.10
CA GLU A 108 -14.82 5.45 -3.54
C GLU A 108 -14.44 5.65 -5.01
N ALA A 109 -13.75 4.71 -5.65
CA ALA A 109 -13.23 4.90 -7.01
C ALA A 109 -14.29 5.18 -8.08
N ALA A 110 -15.51 4.66 -7.92
CA ALA A 110 -16.63 4.94 -8.83
C ALA A 110 -17.33 6.28 -8.56
N LYS A 111 -16.94 7.00 -7.49
CA LYS A 111 -17.51 8.30 -7.15
C LYS A 111 -16.74 9.42 -7.83
N GLU A 112 -17.45 10.40 -8.36
CA GLU A 112 -16.88 11.61 -8.95
C GLU A 112 -16.61 12.71 -7.91
N ASP A 113 -16.46 12.35 -6.63
CA ASP A 113 -16.29 13.30 -5.52
C ASP A 113 -14.86 13.85 -5.39
N GLY A 114 -13.93 13.37 -6.23
CA GLY A 114 -12.55 13.83 -6.29
C GLY A 114 -11.62 13.22 -5.24
N TRP A 115 -12.12 12.40 -4.30
CA TRP A 115 -11.26 11.88 -3.23
C TRP A 115 -10.14 10.96 -3.76
N MET A 116 -10.40 10.17 -4.80
CA MET A 116 -9.34 9.38 -5.45
C MET A 116 -8.19 10.26 -5.96
N ASN A 117 -8.50 11.46 -6.48
CA ASN A 117 -7.47 12.42 -6.90
C ASN A 117 -6.68 12.97 -5.71
N GLU A 118 -7.30 13.13 -4.54
CA GLU A 118 -6.58 13.50 -3.30
C GLU A 118 -5.62 12.39 -2.85
N VAL A 119 -6.05 11.12 -2.92
CA VAL A 119 -5.20 9.96 -2.59
C VAL A 119 -4.01 9.88 -3.54
N LEU A 120 -4.26 10.00 -4.86
CA LEU A 120 -3.19 10.02 -5.86
C LEU A 120 -2.25 11.19 -5.60
N LYS A 121 -2.76 12.42 -5.47
CA LYS A 121 -1.93 13.60 -5.18
C LYS A 121 -1.06 13.41 -3.94
N PHE A 122 -1.65 12.92 -2.84
CA PHE A 122 -0.90 12.60 -1.63
C PHE A 122 0.25 11.62 -1.92
N MET A 123 -0.02 10.53 -2.63
CA MET A 123 0.97 9.51 -2.99
C MET A 123 2.09 10.07 -3.87
N PHE A 124 1.77 10.85 -4.91
CA PHE A 124 2.75 11.46 -5.81
C PHE A 124 3.64 12.49 -5.09
N ASP A 125 3.01 13.43 -4.37
CA ASP A 125 3.70 14.53 -3.68
C ASP A 125 4.59 13.99 -2.56
N SER A 126 4.11 12.99 -1.80
CA SER A 126 4.90 12.38 -0.72
C SER A 126 6.08 11.59 -1.27
N THR A 127 5.88 10.72 -2.27
CA THR A 127 6.95 9.90 -2.87
C THR A 127 8.04 10.75 -3.50
N SER A 128 7.67 11.90 -4.10
CA SER A 128 8.60 12.83 -4.75
C SER A 128 9.16 13.89 -3.80
N SER A 129 8.91 13.77 -2.50
CA SER A 129 9.35 14.75 -1.51
C SER A 129 10.87 14.77 -1.35
N GLY A 130 11.41 15.96 -1.11
CA GLY A 130 12.81 16.12 -0.71
C GLY A 130 13.11 15.65 0.72
N ASP A 131 12.09 15.40 1.54
CA ASP A 131 12.24 14.75 2.84
C ASP A 131 12.31 13.23 2.65
N PRO A 132 13.46 12.57 2.94
CA PRO A 132 13.62 11.14 2.75
C PRO A 132 12.59 10.29 3.52
N LYS A 133 12.16 10.76 4.69
CA LYS A 133 11.16 10.03 5.49
C LYS A 133 9.78 10.09 4.83
N LEU A 134 9.39 11.27 4.33
CA LEU A 134 8.12 11.43 3.64
C LEU A 134 8.13 10.71 2.28
N ALA A 135 9.25 10.72 1.57
CA ALA A 135 9.45 9.95 0.34
C ALA A 135 9.27 8.45 0.57
N GLU A 136 9.86 7.90 1.62
CA GLU A 136 9.66 6.50 2.00
C GLU A 136 8.20 6.20 2.35
N ILE A 137 7.54 7.07 3.13
CA ILE A 137 6.12 6.90 3.49
C ILE A 137 5.23 6.91 2.23
N GLY A 138 5.50 7.81 1.29
CA GLY A 138 4.78 7.88 0.02
C GLY A 138 4.92 6.61 -0.82
N ALA A 139 6.16 6.16 -0.99
CA ALA A 139 6.46 4.94 -1.75
C ALA A 139 5.84 3.69 -1.10
N ALA A 140 5.95 3.56 0.23
CA ALA A 140 5.30 2.47 0.99
C ALA A 140 3.77 2.53 0.87
N THR A 141 3.21 3.74 0.82
CA THR A 141 1.78 3.94 0.61
C THR A 141 1.37 3.43 -0.77
N PHE A 142 2.10 3.80 -1.82
CA PHE A 142 1.88 3.29 -3.18
C PHE A 142 1.89 1.76 -3.22
N ALA A 143 2.92 1.12 -2.65
CA ALA A 143 3.03 -0.34 -2.60
C ALA A 143 1.82 -1.00 -1.92
N THR A 144 1.38 -0.46 -0.78
CA THR A 144 0.28 -1.03 -0.01
C THR A 144 -1.09 -0.81 -0.69
N LEU A 145 -1.29 0.36 -1.33
CA LEU A 145 -2.53 0.65 -2.03
C LEU A 145 -2.69 -0.22 -3.29
N THR A 146 -1.60 -0.41 -4.04
CA THR A 146 -1.57 -1.29 -5.21
C THR A 146 -1.72 -2.76 -4.85
N ASP A 147 -1.17 -3.23 -3.72
CA ASP A 147 -1.47 -4.58 -3.20
C ASP A 147 -2.96 -4.74 -2.86
N THR A 148 -3.53 -3.74 -2.18
CA THR A 148 -4.90 -3.84 -1.66
C THR A 148 -5.96 -3.71 -2.76
N SER A 149 -5.75 -2.81 -3.72
CA SER A 149 -6.72 -2.39 -4.75
C SER A 149 -6.05 -2.04 -6.09
N PRO A 150 -5.33 -2.99 -6.72
CA PRO A 150 -4.53 -2.71 -7.92
C PRO A 150 -5.38 -2.26 -9.12
N ASP A 151 -6.57 -2.84 -9.25
CA ASP A 151 -7.52 -2.57 -10.34
C ASP A 151 -7.95 -1.09 -10.40
N GLN A 152 -7.90 -0.39 -9.27
CA GLN A 152 -8.28 1.02 -9.17
C GLN A 152 -7.21 1.98 -9.71
N PHE A 153 -6.00 1.48 -10.01
CA PHE A 153 -4.92 2.28 -10.58
C PHE A 153 -4.87 2.24 -12.11
N ILE A 154 -5.62 1.34 -12.76
CA ILE A 154 -5.68 1.20 -14.22
C ILE A 154 -6.04 2.53 -14.92
N PRO A 155 -7.05 3.29 -14.47
CA PRO A 155 -7.38 4.59 -15.10
C PRO A 155 -6.28 5.65 -14.95
N HIS A 156 -5.28 5.39 -14.11
CA HIS A 156 -4.23 6.33 -13.72
C HIS A 156 -2.83 5.84 -14.10
N PHE A 157 -2.73 4.83 -14.97
CA PHE A 157 -1.46 4.22 -15.38
C PHE A 157 -0.43 5.21 -15.90
N GLU A 158 -0.82 6.23 -16.66
CA GLU A 158 0.11 7.24 -17.15
C GLU A 158 0.83 7.93 -15.99
N ASN A 159 0.07 8.37 -14.98
CA ASN A 159 0.64 8.98 -13.78
C ASN A 159 1.53 7.96 -13.04
N VAL A 160 1.06 6.73 -12.84
CA VAL A 160 1.83 5.70 -12.12
C VAL A 160 3.15 5.38 -12.83
N CYS A 161 3.13 5.27 -14.16
CA CYS A 161 4.31 5.06 -14.98
C CYS A 161 5.29 6.24 -14.89
N GLN A 162 4.77 7.46 -14.82
CA GLN A 162 5.58 8.66 -14.59
C GLN A 162 6.23 8.66 -13.21
N LEU A 163 5.50 8.25 -12.14
CA LEU A 163 6.07 8.10 -10.80
C LEU A 163 7.24 7.12 -10.82
N PHE A 164 7.00 5.95 -11.41
CA PHE A 164 7.96 4.86 -11.47
C PHE A 164 9.24 5.30 -12.17
N SER A 165 9.10 5.83 -13.39
CA SER A 165 10.23 6.29 -14.19
C SER A 165 10.99 7.40 -13.47
N SER A 166 10.29 8.38 -12.89
CA SER A 166 10.93 9.51 -12.21
C SER A 166 11.73 9.06 -10.99
N ALA A 167 11.20 8.13 -10.19
CA ALA A 167 11.90 7.63 -9.02
C ALA A 167 13.14 6.80 -9.39
N LEU A 168 13.06 5.94 -10.41
CA LEU A 168 14.21 5.18 -10.89
C LEU A 168 15.31 6.09 -11.46
N ILE A 169 14.94 7.08 -12.26
CA ILE A 169 15.90 8.04 -12.84
C ILE A 169 16.55 8.90 -11.75
N ALA A 170 15.76 9.43 -10.80
CA ALA A 170 16.28 10.26 -9.72
C ALA A 170 17.27 9.48 -8.83
N THR A 171 16.94 8.21 -8.53
CA THR A 171 17.81 7.35 -7.69
C THR A 171 19.05 6.89 -8.45
N GLU A 172 18.95 6.61 -9.76
CA GLU A 172 20.11 6.34 -10.59
C GLU A 172 21.06 7.55 -10.63
N ALA A 173 20.53 8.75 -10.83
CA ALA A 173 21.33 9.99 -10.85
C ALA A 173 22.05 10.24 -9.51
N SER A 174 21.48 9.79 -8.40
CA SER A 174 22.12 9.86 -7.08
C SER A 174 23.24 8.82 -6.87
N GLY A 175 23.36 7.83 -7.77
CA GLY A 175 24.29 6.72 -7.65
C GLY A 175 23.86 5.64 -6.65
N ASN A 176 22.67 5.75 -6.04
CA ASN A 176 22.15 4.80 -5.06
C ASN A 176 20.77 4.26 -5.49
N MET A 177 20.77 3.07 -6.09
CA MET A 177 19.54 2.35 -6.45
C MET A 177 18.93 1.53 -5.30
N CYS A 178 19.61 1.46 -4.14
CA CYS A 178 19.23 0.61 -3.01
C CYS A 178 18.49 1.40 -1.94
N THR A 179 17.54 2.24 -2.34
CA THR A 179 16.77 3.07 -1.39
C THR A 179 15.46 2.39 -1.01
N PRO A 180 14.89 2.69 0.17
CA PRO A 180 13.55 2.26 0.53
C PRO A 180 12.50 2.66 -0.51
N VAL A 181 12.65 3.83 -1.13
CA VAL A 181 11.77 4.33 -2.20
C VAL A 181 11.77 3.39 -3.40
N VAL A 182 12.95 3.01 -3.91
CA VAL A 182 13.06 2.05 -5.03
C VAL A 182 12.42 0.72 -4.66
N TYR A 183 12.74 0.20 -3.48
CA TYR A 183 12.18 -1.07 -3.00
C TYR A 183 10.63 -1.07 -3.03
N TYR A 184 9.98 -0.07 -2.43
CA TYR A 184 8.50 -0.03 -2.43
C TYR A 184 7.91 0.28 -3.80
N ILE A 185 8.60 1.05 -4.65
CA ILE A 185 8.12 1.30 -6.00
C ILE A 185 8.18 0.02 -6.84
N LEU A 186 9.23 -0.79 -6.72
CA LEU A 186 9.30 -2.10 -7.38
C LEU A 186 8.18 -3.03 -6.90
N GLN A 187 7.92 -3.06 -5.59
CA GLN A 187 6.79 -3.79 -5.01
C GLN A 187 5.45 -3.32 -5.58
N GLY A 188 5.19 -2.02 -5.58
CA GLY A 188 3.93 -1.49 -6.09
C GLY A 188 3.72 -1.71 -7.59
N MET A 189 4.78 -1.62 -8.39
CA MET A 189 4.73 -1.95 -9.81
C MET A 189 4.54 -3.46 -10.02
N SER A 190 5.14 -4.31 -9.18
CA SER A 190 4.92 -5.76 -9.23
C SER A 190 3.42 -6.12 -9.15
N HIS A 191 2.67 -5.50 -8.24
CA HIS A 191 1.22 -5.72 -8.10
C HIS A 191 0.39 -5.29 -9.32
N LEU A 192 0.94 -4.40 -10.16
CA LEU A 192 0.25 -3.86 -11.33
C LEU A 192 0.56 -4.63 -12.62
N VAL A 193 1.55 -5.54 -12.61
CA VAL A 193 1.94 -6.34 -13.78
C VAL A 193 0.75 -7.07 -14.43
N PRO A 194 -0.19 -7.71 -13.70
CA PRO A 194 -1.32 -8.40 -14.32
C PRO A 194 -2.23 -7.50 -15.18
N PHE A 195 -2.12 -6.19 -15.02
CA PHE A 195 -3.01 -5.20 -15.65
C PHE A 195 -2.36 -4.46 -16.82
N ILE A 196 -1.08 -4.68 -17.12
CA ILE A 196 -0.35 -3.91 -18.15
C ILE A 196 -0.70 -4.36 -19.57
N THR A 197 -1.18 -5.59 -19.75
CA THR A 197 -1.52 -6.14 -21.08
C THR A 197 -2.63 -5.31 -21.72
N GLY A 198 -2.35 -4.79 -22.92
CA GLY A 198 -3.31 -3.94 -23.63
C GLY A 198 -3.17 -2.45 -23.31
N HIS A 199 -2.18 -2.08 -22.50
CA HIS A 199 -1.79 -0.69 -22.22
C HIS A 199 -0.37 -0.41 -22.75
N PRO A 200 -0.21 -0.06 -24.05
CA PRO A 200 1.11 0.06 -24.69
C PRO A 200 2.08 1.01 -24.00
N ALA A 201 1.58 2.10 -23.41
CA ALA A 201 2.40 3.05 -22.66
C ALA A 201 2.99 2.39 -21.40
N ALA A 202 2.17 1.64 -20.65
CA ALA A 202 2.63 0.90 -19.49
C ALA A 202 3.64 -0.19 -19.89
N GLU A 203 3.32 -1.02 -20.88
CA GLU A 203 4.22 -2.08 -21.37
C GLU A 203 5.59 -1.51 -21.75
N ASN A 204 5.62 -0.35 -22.43
CA ASN A 204 6.86 0.34 -22.78
C ASN A 204 7.61 0.84 -21.54
N THR A 205 6.91 1.45 -20.57
CA THR A 205 7.53 1.87 -19.29
C THR A 205 8.17 0.68 -18.57
N TYR A 206 7.50 -0.47 -18.44
CA TYR A 206 8.09 -1.65 -17.81
C TYR A 206 9.34 -2.12 -18.57
N GLN A 207 9.27 -2.22 -19.90
CA GLN A 207 10.41 -2.64 -20.72
C GLN A 207 11.62 -1.72 -20.54
N GLN A 208 11.42 -0.40 -20.64
CA GLN A 208 12.50 0.59 -20.46
C GLN A 208 13.07 0.60 -19.05
N SER A 209 12.29 0.17 -18.06
CA SER A 209 12.71 0.14 -16.66
C SER A 209 13.55 -1.08 -16.30
N ILE A 210 13.57 -2.15 -17.10
CA ILE A 210 14.28 -3.40 -16.79
C ILE A 210 15.76 -3.20 -16.41
N PRO A 211 16.55 -2.36 -17.11
CA PRO A 211 17.93 -2.10 -16.70
C PRO A 211 18.07 -1.52 -15.29
N TYR A 212 17.16 -0.63 -14.90
CA TYR A 212 17.10 -0.02 -13.58
C TYR A 212 16.71 -1.04 -12.51
N VAL A 213 15.70 -1.87 -12.82
CA VAL A 213 15.25 -2.96 -11.95
C VAL A 213 16.42 -3.91 -11.69
N ALA A 214 17.12 -4.37 -12.72
CA ALA A 214 18.28 -5.26 -12.59
C ALA A 214 19.37 -4.63 -11.69
N LYS A 215 19.70 -3.35 -11.92
CA LYS A 215 20.69 -2.62 -11.11
C LYS A 215 20.27 -2.51 -9.63
N ALA A 216 18.99 -2.26 -9.35
CA ALA A 216 18.47 -2.23 -7.99
C ALA A 216 18.55 -3.62 -7.33
N LEU A 217 18.17 -4.67 -8.05
CA LEU A 217 18.21 -6.05 -7.58
C LEU A 217 19.63 -6.53 -7.25
N VAL A 218 20.63 -6.22 -8.09
CA VAL A 218 22.05 -6.51 -7.79
C VAL A 218 22.45 -5.88 -6.46
N GLY A 219 22.05 -4.62 -6.25
CA GLY A 219 22.36 -3.91 -5.03
C GLY A 219 21.65 -4.47 -3.79
N PHE A 220 20.36 -4.82 -3.90
CA PHE A 220 19.65 -5.50 -2.81
C PHE A 220 20.23 -6.87 -2.51
N ALA A 221 20.62 -7.66 -3.51
CA ALA A 221 21.23 -8.98 -3.30
C ALA A 221 22.51 -8.91 -2.45
N GLN A 222 23.26 -7.81 -2.53
CA GLN A 222 24.47 -7.58 -1.73
C GLN A 222 24.20 -7.08 -0.31
N LEU A 223 23.11 -6.35 -0.10
CA LEU A 223 22.84 -5.61 1.15
C LEU A 223 21.76 -6.23 2.03
N ASP A 224 20.72 -6.79 1.41
CA ASP A 224 19.51 -7.26 2.08
C ASP A 224 18.81 -8.32 1.21
N SER A 225 19.10 -9.59 1.50
CA SER A 225 18.53 -10.73 0.76
C SER A 225 17.00 -10.79 0.85
N PHE A 226 16.40 -10.27 1.92
CA PHE A 226 14.95 -10.26 2.07
C PHE A 226 14.32 -9.25 1.12
N LYS A 227 14.83 -8.01 1.09
CA LYS A 227 14.38 -7.01 0.10
C LYS A 227 14.66 -7.45 -1.33
N PHE A 228 15.74 -8.18 -1.58
CA PHE A 228 16.01 -8.75 -2.89
C PHE A 228 14.90 -9.71 -3.33
N ILE A 229 14.54 -10.68 -2.49
CA ILE A 229 13.49 -11.67 -2.80
C ILE A 229 12.19 -10.96 -3.13
N GLU A 230 11.72 -10.07 -2.26
CA GLU A 230 10.47 -9.35 -2.50
C GLU A 230 10.57 -8.45 -3.75
N ALA A 231 11.65 -7.66 -3.90
CA ALA A 231 11.79 -6.81 -5.08
C ALA A 231 11.89 -7.61 -6.39
N PHE A 232 12.33 -8.88 -6.35
CA PHE A 232 12.43 -9.76 -7.50
C PHE A 232 11.05 -10.15 -8.08
N ASP A 233 9.98 -10.07 -7.27
CA ASP A 233 8.61 -10.39 -7.68
C ASP A 233 8.19 -9.67 -8.97
N ILE A 234 8.70 -8.45 -9.22
CA ILE A 234 8.39 -7.73 -10.46
C ILE A 234 8.86 -8.48 -11.70
N LEU A 235 10.03 -9.12 -11.66
CA LEU A 235 10.56 -9.90 -12.78
C LEU A 235 9.86 -11.25 -12.89
N GLU A 236 9.53 -11.89 -11.76
CA GLU A 236 8.74 -13.12 -11.72
C GLU A 236 7.36 -12.91 -12.34
N ASN A 237 6.63 -11.89 -11.87
CA ASN A 237 5.31 -11.54 -12.40
C ASN A 237 5.37 -11.16 -13.88
N LEU A 238 6.42 -10.44 -14.33
CA LEU A 238 6.61 -10.14 -15.75
C LEU A 238 6.90 -11.40 -16.57
N ALA A 239 7.64 -12.38 -16.03
CA ALA A 239 7.91 -13.63 -16.72
C ALA A 239 6.63 -14.46 -16.89
N ASP A 240 5.77 -14.47 -15.86
CA ASP A 240 4.51 -15.23 -15.86
C ASP A 240 3.44 -14.58 -16.74
N GLU A 241 3.22 -13.26 -16.61
CA GLU A 241 2.08 -12.56 -17.22
C GLU A 241 2.43 -11.84 -18.53
N SER A 242 3.71 -11.48 -18.76
CA SER A 242 4.09 -10.59 -19.86
C SER A 242 5.53 -10.78 -20.35
N SER A 243 5.96 -12.04 -20.53
CA SER A 243 7.35 -12.41 -20.86
C SER A 243 7.95 -11.68 -22.06
N ARG A 244 7.13 -11.25 -23.03
CA ARG A 244 7.54 -10.43 -24.18
C ARG A 244 8.26 -9.13 -23.79
N ILE A 245 7.93 -8.57 -22.62
CA ILE A 245 8.55 -7.35 -22.10
C ILE A 245 10.02 -7.61 -21.75
N LEU A 246 10.34 -8.83 -21.27
CA LEU A 246 11.68 -9.23 -20.87
C LEU A 246 12.57 -9.61 -22.06
N THR A 247 11.99 -10.02 -23.19
CA THR A 247 12.73 -10.54 -24.37
C THR A 247 13.92 -9.66 -24.79
N PRO A 248 13.79 -8.32 -24.91
CA PRO A 248 14.92 -7.47 -25.31
C PRO A 248 16.05 -7.40 -24.28
N HIS A 249 15.78 -7.79 -23.04
CA HIS A 249 16.70 -7.71 -21.90
C HIS A 249 17.17 -9.08 -21.42
N LEU A 250 16.82 -10.19 -22.09
CA LEU A 250 17.19 -11.54 -21.65
C LEU A 250 18.69 -11.71 -21.43
N LYS A 251 19.54 -11.14 -22.29
CA LYS A 251 20.99 -11.20 -22.11
C LYS A 251 21.41 -10.57 -20.77
N LEU A 252 20.88 -9.39 -20.46
CA LEU A 252 21.13 -8.70 -19.19
C LEU A 252 20.65 -9.53 -17.99
N LEU A 253 19.48 -10.14 -18.10
CA LEU A 253 18.86 -10.92 -17.01
C LEU A 253 19.51 -12.30 -16.80
N ILE A 254 20.16 -12.88 -17.82
CA ILE A 254 20.93 -14.13 -17.69
C ILE A 254 22.34 -13.86 -17.15
N GLU A 255 22.90 -12.68 -17.47
CA GLU A 255 24.18 -12.21 -16.94
C GLU A 255 24.07 -11.65 -15.51
N PHE A 256 22.85 -11.55 -14.98
CA PHE A 256 22.50 -11.17 -13.61
C PHE A 256 23.05 -12.16 -12.57
#